data_AF-A0A959KWG7-F1
#
_entry.id   AF-A0A959KWG7-F1
#
_cell.length_a   1.000
_cell.length_b   1.000
_cell.length_c   1.000
_cell.angle_alpha   90.00
_cell.angle_beta   90.00
_cell.angle_gamma   90.00
#
_symmetry.space_group_name_H-M   'P 1'
#
loop_
_entity.id
_entity.type
_entity.pdbx_description
1 polymer ?
#
loop_
_entity_poly.entity_id
_entity_poly.type
_entity_poly.pdbx_seq_one_letter_code
_entity_poly.pdbx_strand_id
1 'polypeptide(L)'
;MEALRPKIQQYFIESNTDGKPISRIYREVIYQRAKQGLDTSPFGTQFDVYAEGYEWMNHSLAALDAHQLDQHPRVRVGGPQCTQAYSASILNVSAMSFGSLSKNAVQALNGGARIGNFAHNTGEGGISPYHQEPGGDLIYQVGTGYFGCRSE
;
A
#
# COMPACT_ATOMS: atom_id res chain seq x y z
N MET A 1 -4.12 -39.94 -8.79
CA MET A 1 -5.34 -39.11 -8.70
C MET A 1 -5.04 -37.72 -8.15
N GLU A 2 -4.32 -37.59 -7.03
CA GLU A 2 -3.87 -36.30 -6.47
C GLU A 2 -3.22 -35.34 -7.49
N ALA A 3 -2.38 -35.84 -8.41
CA ALA A 3 -1.73 -35.00 -9.43
C ALA A 3 -2.68 -34.31 -10.43
N LEU A 4 -3.92 -34.81 -10.59
CA LEU A 4 -4.93 -34.20 -11.47
C LEU A 4 -5.74 -33.12 -10.75
N ARG A 5 -5.77 -33.14 -9.41
CA ARG A 5 -6.58 -32.23 -8.60
C ARG A 5 -6.34 -30.75 -8.91
N PRO A 6 -5.09 -30.24 -9.05
CA PRO A 6 -4.88 -28.81 -9.34
C PRO A 6 -5.50 -28.38 -10.66
N LYS A 7 -5.38 -29.21 -11.70
CA LYS A 7 -5.96 -28.92 -13.02
C LYS A 7 -7.48 -28.95 -12.97
N ILE A 8 -8.05 -29.95 -12.28
CA ILE A 8 -9.51 -30.05 -12.15
C ILE A 8 -10.07 -28.85 -11.36
N GLN A 9 -9.42 -28.50 -10.25
CA GLN A 9 -9.79 -27.35 -9.43
C GLN A 9 -9.75 -26.06 -10.27
N GLN A 10 -8.67 -25.84 -11.00
CA GLN A 10 -8.46 -24.63 -11.80
C GLN A 10 -9.44 -24.47 -12.97
N TYR A 11 -9.76 -25.55 -13.68
CA TYR A 11 -10.50 -25.45 -14.95
C TYR A 11 -11.99 -25.77 -14.82
N PHE A 12 -12.41 -26.54 -13.81
CA PHE A 12 -13.78 -27.00 -13.68
C PHE A 12 -14.49 -26.56 -12.39
N ILE A 13 -13.75 -26.18 -11.34
CA ILE A 13 -14.34 -25.88 -10.02
C ILE A 13 -14.22 -24.38 -9.69
N GLU A 14 -13.04 -23.80 -9.89
CA GLU A 14 -12.80 -22.37 -9.64
C GLU A 14 -13.69 -21.50 -10.53
N SER A 15 -14.37 -20.56 -9.89
CA SER A 15 -15.03 -19.49 -10.60
C SER A 15 -13.99 -18.54 -11.23
N ASN A 16 -14.48 -17.63 -12.06
CA ASN A 16 -13.65 -16.62 -12.69
C ASN A 16 -12.97 -15.67 -11.68
N THR A 17 -13.54 -15.51 -10.48
CA THR A 17 -13.13 -14.54 -9.44
C THR A 17 -12.43 -15.14 -8.23
N ASP A 18 -12.66 -16.42 -7.90
CA ASP A 18 -12.34 -16.95 -6.56
C ASP A 18 -10.94 -17.62 -6.45
N GLY A 19 -10.25 -17.84 -7.56
CA GLY A 19 -8.93 -18.48 -7.58
C GLY A 19 -7.86 -17.69 -6.80
N LYS A 20 -7.03 -18.42 -6.00
CA LYS A 20 -5.91 -17.86 -5.23
C LYS A 20 -4.58 -18.49 -5.69
N PRO A 21 -3.46 -17.73 -5.70
CA PRO A 21 -3.35 -16.30 -5.38
C PRO A 21 -3.89 -15.38 -6.51
N ILE A 22 -4.05 -15.91 -7.73
CA ILE A 22 -4.52 -15.16 -8.89
C ILE A 22 -5.74 -15.86 -9.50
N SER A 23 -6.84 -15.13 -9.64
CA SER A 23 -8.08 -15.64 -10.22
C SER A 23 -7.94 -15.91 -11.73
N ARG A 24 -8.92 -16.58 -12.32
CA ARG A 24 -8.90 -16.89 -13.75
C ARG A 24 -9.00 -15.62 -14.62
N ILE A 25 -9.81 -14.64 -14.24
CA ILE A 25 -9.92 -13.35 -14.97
C ILE A 25 -8.56 -12.68 -15.14
N TYR A 26 -7.76 -12.57 -14.08
CA TYR A 26 -6.45 -11.93 -14.17
C TYR A 26 -5.46 -12.75 -15.02
N ARG A 27 -5.51 -14.08 -14.93
CA ARG A 27 -4.67 -14.96 -15.77
C ARG A 27 -5.03 -14.84 -17.25
N GLU A 28 -6.32 -14.76 -17.57
CA GLU A 28 -6.77 -14.57 -18.95
C GLU A 28 -6.24 -13.26 -19.54
N VAL A 29 -6.28 -12.16 -18.78
CA VAL A 29 -5.68 -10.87 -19.19
C VAL A 29 -4.18 -11.04 -19.48
N ILE A 30 -3.44 -11.70 -18.59
CA ILE A 30 -2.00 -11.96 -18.77
C ILE A 30 -1.75 -12.77 -20.05
N TYR A 31 -2.53 -13.83 -20.29
CA TYR A 31 -2.38 -14.68 -21.47
C TYR A 31 -2.72 -13.96 -22.77
N GLN A 32 -3.75 -13.10 -22.80
CA GLN A 32 -4.07 -12.31 -23.98
C GLN A 32 -2.96 -11.31 -24.30
N ARG A 33 -2.46 -10.60 -23.29
CA ARG A 33 -1.32 -9.67 -23.44
C ARG A 33 -0.07 -10.38 -23.95
N ALA A 34 0.26 -11.54 -23.39
CA ALA A 34 1.41 -12.33 -23.83
C ALA A 34 1.28 -12.79 -25.29
N LYS A 35 0.06 -12.98 -25.79
CA LYS A 35 -0.24 -13.34 -27.18
C LYS A 35 -0.41 -12.12 -28.10
N GLN A 36 -0.20 -10.90 -27.61
CA GLN A 36 -0.48 -9.65 -28.32
C GLN A 36 -1.94 -9.55 -28.82
N GLY A 37 -2.87 -10.18 -28.09
CA GLY A 37 -4.30 -10.15 -28.37
C GLY A 37 -5.02 -9.03 -27.62
N LEU A 38 -6.31 -8.87 -27.90
CA LEU A 38 -7.20 -7.98 -27.15
C LEU A 38 -7.37 -8.52 -25.72
N ASP A 39 -7.02 -7.69 -24.74
CA ASP A 39 -7.13 -7.99 -23.31
C ASP A 39 -8.44 -7.48 -22.68
N THR A 40 -9.30 -6.84 -23.48
CA THR A 40 -10.59 -6.31 -23.06
C THR A 40 -11.71 -7.34 -23.23
N SER A 41 -12.50 -7.52 -22.18
CA SER A 41 -13.73 -8.31 -22.21
C SER A 41 -14.94 -7.38 -22.11
N PRO A 42 -15.90 -7.42 -23.04
CA PRO A 42 -17.00 -6.45 -23.11
C PRO A 42 -18.15 -6.72 -22.09
N PHE A 43 -17.97 -7.63 -21.14
CA PHE A 43 -19.06 -8.15 -20.29
C PHE A 43 -19.09 -7.54 -18.88
N GLY A 44 -19.12 -6.21 -18.77
CA GLY A 44 -19.24 -5.51 -17.48
C GLY A 44 -18.23 -5.97 -16.41
N THR A 45 -18.56 -5.77 -15.13
CA THR A 45 -17.80 -6.35 -14.01
C THR A 45 -18.49 -7.63 -13.53
N GLN A 46 -17.71 -8.71 -13.37
CA GLN A 46 -18.16 -9.93 -12.68
C GLN A 46 -17.90 -9.87 -11.17
N PHE A 47 -17.21 -8.83 -10.70
CA PHE A 47 -16.97 -8.63 -9.28
C PHE A 47 -18.23 -8.10 -8.60
N ASP A 48 -18.49 -8.59 -7.38
CA ASP A 48 -19.53 -8.05 -6.52
C ASP A 48 -19.10 -6.68 -6.00
N VAL A 49 -19.64 -5.62 -6.62
CA VAL A 49 -19.34 -4.24 -6.26
C VAL A 49 -20.03 -3.77 -4.97
N TYR A 50 -20.89 -4.61 -4.39
CA TYR A 50 -21.55 -4.37 -3.11
C TYR A 50 -20.93 -5.18 -1.97
N ALA A 51 -19.94 -6.03 -2.27
CA ALA A 51 -19.22 -6.79 -1.27
C ALA A 51 -18.44 -5.86 -0.33
N GLU A 52 -18.25 -6.32 0.91
CA GLU A 52 -17.42 -5.64 1.90
C GLU A 52 -15.99 -5.42 1.36
N GLY A 53 -15.49 -4.19 1.47
CA GLY A 53 -14.20 -3.77 0.93
C GLY A 53 -14.22 -3.26 -0.52
N TYR A 54 -15.37 -3.35 -1.22
CA TYR A 54 -15.55 -2.66 -2.51
C TYR A 54 -16.06 -1.24 -2.25
N GLU A 55 -15.18 -0.25 -2.39
CA GLU A 55 -15.50 1.17 -2.18
C GLU A 55 -15.54 1.92 -3.51
N TRP A 56 -16.47 2.87 -3.62
CA TRP A 56 -16.62 3.75 -4.76
C TRP A 56 -16.71 5.20 -4.27
N MET A 57 -16.02 6.10 -4.97
CA MET A 57 -16.08 7.54 -4.71
C MET A 57 -16.78 8.22 -5.88
N ASN A 58 -17.88 8.92 -5.58
CA ASN A 58 -18.60 9.72 -6.57
C ASN A 58 -18.00 11.12 -6.64
N HIS A 59 -18.03 11.73 -7.84
CA HIS A 59 -17.64 13.12 -8.01
C HIS A 59 -18.57 14.04 -7.22
N SER A 60 -17.99 15.01 -6.49
CA SER A 60 -18.77 16.02 -5.77
C SER A 60 -19.14 17.17 -6.69
N LEU A 61 -20.44 17.46 -6.83
CA LEU A 61 -20.92 18.65 -7.54
C LEU A 61 -20.66 19.96 -6.78
N ALA A 62 -20.26 19.86 -5.51
CA ALA A 62 -19.89 20.98 -4.64
C ALA A 62 -18.42 20.87 -4.22
N ALA A 63 -17.53 20.60 -5.19
CA ALA A 63 -16.11 20.60 -4.94
C ALA A 63 -15.65 21.98 -4.47
N LEU A 64 -14.86 22.00 -3.39
CA LEU A 64 -14.24 23.22 -2.89
C LEU A 64 -13.02 23.56 -3.74
N ASP A 65 -12.73 24.85 -3.89
CA ASP A 65 -11.50 25.30 -4.55
C ASP A 65 -10.30 24.83 -3.74
N ALA A 66 -9.40 24.08 -4.38
CA ALA A 66 -8.20 23.55 -3.74
C ALA A 66 -7.33 24.65 -3.12
N HIS A 67 -7.29 25.86 -3.68
CA HIS A 67 -6.51 26.97 -3.14
C HIS A 67 -7.08 27.55 -1.83
N GLN A 68 -8.35 27.26 -1.53
CA GLN A 68 -9.02 27.70 -0.30
C GLN A 68 -8.90 26.67 0.83
N LEU A 69 -8.38 25.47 0.54
CA LEU A 69 -8.18 24.42 1.52
C LEU A 69 -6.80 24.56 2.19
N ASP A 70 -6.68 24.00 3.39
CA ASP A 70 -5.37 23.77 4.00
C ASP A 70 -4.54 22.87 3.07
N GLN A 71 -3.37 23.36 2.66
CA GLN A 71 -2.45 22.63 1.77
C GLN A 71 -1.65 21.55 2.51
N HIS A 72 -1.63 21.59 3.84
CA HIS A 72 -0.91 20.67 4.68
C HIS A 72 -1.80 20.12 5.80
N PRO A 73 -2.94 19.49 5.46
CA PRO A 73 -3.87 18.99 6.46
C PRO A 73 -3.19 17.99 7.38
N ARG A 74 -3.38 18.19 8.69
CA ARG A 74 -2.76 17.37 9.73
C ARG A 74 -3.79 16.87 10.74
N VAL A 75 -3.47 15.75 11.36
CA VAL A 75 -4.25 15.14 12.44
C VAL A 75 -3.35 14.95 13.64
N ARG A 76 -3.86 15.30 14.83
CA ARG A 76 -3.17 15.02 16.09
C ARG A 76 -3.31 13.55 16.44
N VAL A 77 -2.19 12.84 16.49
CA VAL A 77 -2.07 11.45 16.93
C VAL A 77 -1.60 11.43 18.37
N GLY A 78 -2.32 10.73 19.23
CA GLY A 78 -2.04 10.60 20.66
C GLY A 78 -3.22 11.04 21.54
N GLY A 79 -3.69 10.13 22.39
CA GLY A 79 -4.79 10.39 23.32
C GLY A 79 -4.37 11.11 24.61
N PRO A 80 -5.26 11.25 25.61
CA PRO A 80 -4.99 11.98 26.85
C PRO A 80 -3.79 11.47 27.66
N GLN A 81 -3.45 10.18 27.51
CA GLN A 81 -2.31 9.55 28.19
C GLN A 81 -0.99 9.70 27.42
N CYS A 82 -1.01 10.22 26.19
CA CYS A 82 0.17 10.39 25.37
C CYS A 82 0.94 11.64 25.82
N THR A 83 2.15 11.45 26.35
CA THR A 83 3.03 12.54 26.79
C THR A 83 3.66 13.30 25.62
N GLN A 84 3.71 12.69 24.44
CA GLN A 84 4.30 13.24 23.22
C GLN A 84 3.34 13.03 22.04
N ALA A 85 2.24 13.77 22.03
CA ALA A 85 1.32 13.76 20.89
C ALA A 85 2.02 14.29 19.64
N TYR A 86 1.75 13.67 18.50
CA TYR A 86 2.37 13.99 17.22
C TYR A 86 1.35 14.65 16.29
N SER A 87 1.74 15.72 15.61
CA SER A 87 0.92 16.33 14.55
C SER A 87 1.29 15.67 13.23
N ALA A 88 0.55 14.64 12.82
CA ALA A 88 0.82 13.88 11.62
C ALA A 88 0.20 14.54 10.39
N SER A 89 0.93 14.62 9.29
CA SER A 89 0.32 14.85 7.98
C SER A 89 -0.66 13.72 7.68
N ILE A 90 -1.74 14.00 6.94
CA ILE A 90 -2.60 12.93 6.41
C ILE A 90 -1.91 12.13 5.29
N LEU A 91 -0.87 12.71 4.67
CA LEU A 91 -0.01 12.08 3.67
C LEU A 91 1.35 11.79 4.29
N ASN A 92 1.74 10.51 4.32
CA ASN A 92 3.04 10.05 4.83
C ASN A 92 3.68 9.06 3.87
N VAL A 93 4.98 8.82 4.00
CA VAL A 93 5.68 7.81 3.19
C VAL A 93 5.45 6.43 3.80
N SER A 94 4.90 5.52 3.01
CA SER A 94 4.56 4.15 3.42
C SER A 94 5.78 3.31 3.79
N ALA A 95 5.53 2.27 4.58
CA ALA A 95 6.52 1.31 5.04
C ALA A 95 7.24 0.61 3.89
N MET A 96 8.56 0.74 3.81
CA MET A 96 9.39 -0.07 2.92
C MET A 96 10.69 -0.47 3.63
N SER A 97 10.84 -1.77 3.88
CA SER A 97 11.90 -2.28 4.73
C SER A 97 13.30 -1.99 4.17
N PHE A 98 14.20 -1.57 5.07
CA PHE A 98 15.63 -1.56 4.80
C PHE A 98 16.11 -2.97 4.44
N GLY A 99 16.72 -3.13 3.26
CA GLY A 99 17.08 -4.42 2.68
C GLY A 99 16.28 -4.75 1.41
N SER A 100 15.06 -4.24 1.27
CA SER A 100 14.29 -4.28 0.01
C SER A 100 14.57 -3.05 -0.86
N LEU A 101 14.92 -1.92 -0.24
CA LEU A 101 15.31 -0.68 -0.91
C LEU A 101 16.80 -0.39 -0.75
N SER A 102 17.37 0.31 -1.75
CA SER A 102 18.74 0.81 -1.67
C SER A 102 18.87 1.96 -0.66
N LYS A 103 20.07 2.16 -0.13
CA LYS A 103 20.38 3.27 0.79
C LYS A 103 19.97 4.64 0.22
N ASN A 104 20.19 4.86 -1.08
CA ASN A 104 19.87 6.11 -1.75
C ASN A 104 18.35 6.34 -1.83
N ALA A 105 17.58 5.27 -2.04
CA ALA A 105 16.11 5.35 -2.07
C ALA A 105 15.57 5.75 -0.68
N VAL A 106 16.10 5.14 0.39
CA VAL A 106 15.71 5.47 1.77
C VAL A 106 16.03 6.94 2.10
N GLN A 107 17.22 7.41 1.77
CA GLN A 107 17.61 8.81 1.98
C GLN A 107 16.72 9.78 1.19
N ALA A 108 16.42 9.45 -0.08
CA ALA A 108 15.56 10.28 -0.91
C ALA A 108 14.13 10.37 -0.36
N LEU A 109 13.58 9.25 0.12
CA LEU A 109 12.24 9.20 0.72
C LEU A 109 12.17 10.01 2.01
N ASN A 110 13.13 9.85 2.93
CA ASN A 110 13.15 10.64 4.16
C ASN A 110 13.47 12.12 3.88
N GLY A 111 14.32 12.43 2.90
CA GLY A 111 14.57 13.80 2.46
C GLY A 111 13.31 14.47 1.91
N GLY A 112 12.53 13.75 1.09
CA GLY A 112 11.21 14.19 0.64
C GLY A 112 10.24 14.38 1.80
N ALA A 113 10.24 13.46 2.77
CA ALA A 113 9.43 13.58 3.97
C ALA A 113 9.78 14.83 4.78
N ARG A 114 11.07 15.16 4.95
CA ARG A 114 11.51 16.40 5.58
C ARG A 114 11.00 17.64 4.85
N ILE A 115 11.15 17.68 3.53
CA ILE A 115 10.72 18.82 2.71
C ILE A 115 9.19 19.01 2.82
N GLY A 116 8.44 17.90 2.76
CA GLY A 116 6.98 17.90 2.84
C GLY A 116 6.40 17.99 4.25
N ASN A 117 7.24 18.00 5.30
CA ASN A 117 6.81 17.88 6.69
C ASN A 117 5.92 16.63 6.93
N PHE A 118 6.32 15.52 6.33
CA PHE A 118 5.69 14.20 6.46
C PHE A 118 6.53 13.29 7.34
N ALA A 119 5.93 12.20 7.82
CA ALA A 119 6.66 11.11 8.43
C ALA A 119 6.98 10.02 7.39
N HIS A 120 8.11 9.36 7.57
CA HIS A 120 8.52 8.20 6.80
C HIS A 120 8.49 6.94 7.66
N ASN A 121 7.67 5.97 7.26
CA ASN A 121 7.63 4.67 7.92
C ASN A 121 8.82 3.81 7.47
N THR A 122 9.61 3.32 8.44
CA THR A 122 10.85 2.56 8.19
C THR A 122 10.64 1.16 7.61
N GLY A 123 9.40 0.65 7.63
CA GLY A 123 9.13 -0.76 7.47
C GLY A 123 9.70 -1.60 8.60
N GLU A 124 9.66 -2.91 8.41
CA GLU A 124 9.96 -3.87 9.48
C GLU A 124 11.46 -4.14 9.65
N GLY A 125 12.30 -3.64 8.75
CA GLY A 125 13.75 -3.92 8.72
C GLY A 125 14.59 -3.20 9.79
N GLY A 126 13.98 -2.38 10.65
CA GLY A 126 14.68 -1.53 11.61
C GLY A 126 14.97 -0.11 11.10
N ILE A 127 15.53 0.72 11.98
CA ILE A 127 15.96 2.08 11.66
C ILE A 127 17.45 2.04 11.27
N SER A 128 17.78 2.55 10.09
CA SER A 128 19.17 2.68 9.63
C SER A 128 19.63 4.14 9.65
N PRO A 129 20.95 4.43 9.65
CA PRO A 129 21.47 5.80 9.57
C PRO A 129 20.89 6.59 8.40
N TYR A 130 20.64 5.91 7.27
CA TYR A 130 20.05 6.48 6.07
C TYR A 130 18.61 7.00 6.25
N HIS A 131 17.87 6.49 7.24
CA HIS A 131 16.57 7.04 7.63
C HIS A 131 16.72 8.33 8.44
N GLN A 132 17.79 8.44 9.23
CA GLN A 132 17.99 9.53 10.19
C GLN A 132 18.73 10.72 9.59
N GLU A 133 19.72 10.47 8.72
CA GLU A 133 20.60 11.48 8.12
C GLU A 133 19.84 12.65 7.48
N PRO A 134 18.77 12.44 6.68
CA PRO A 134 18.07 13.56 6.06
C PRO A 134 17.23 14.35 7.07
N GLY A 135 16.85 13.74 8.19
CA GLY A 135 16.20 14.40 9.33
C GLY A 135 14.71 14.70 9.13
N GLY A 136 14.00 13.91 8.33
CA GLY A 136 12.53 13.88 8.32
C GLY A 136 12.00 12.98 9.43
N ASP A 137 10.77 13.23 9.88
CA ASP A 137 10.15 12.44 10.96
C ASP A 137 10.03 10.97 10.56
N LEU A 138 10.12 10.08 11.55
CA LEU A 138 10.05 8.64 11.34
C LEU A 138 8.88 8.02 12.09
N ILE A 139 8.20 7.09 11.42
CA ILE A 139 7.29 6.13 12.06
C ILE A 139 8.03 4.80 12.12
N TYR A 140 8.33 4.37 13.34
CA TYR A 140 9.01 3.10 13.53
C TYR A 140 8.00 1.95 13.51
N GLN A 141 8.16 1.01 12.57
CA GLN A 141 7.28 -0.14 12.45
C GLN A 141 7.88 -1.38 13.11
N VAL A 142 7.12 -1.96 14.04
CA VAL A 142 7.42 -3.24 14.69
C VAL A 142 6.65 -4.34 13.98
N GLY A 143 7.38 -5.12 13.17
CA GLY A 143 6.85 -6.32 12.51
C GLY A 143 6.90 -7.54 13.43
N THR A 144 6.30 -8.66 12.99
CA THR A 144 6.24 -9.90 13.77
C THR A 144 7.63 -10.52 14.03
N GLY A 145 8.59 -10.26 13.15
CA GLY A 145 9.97 -10.73 13.29
C GLY A 145 10.82 -9.91 14.26
N TYR A 146 10.30 -8.78 14.79
CA TYR A 146 11.04 -7.86 15.66
C TYR A 146 12.41 -7.43 15.10
N PHE A 147 12.55 -7.38 13.77
CA PHE A 147 13.82 -7.01 13.15
C PHE A 147 14.15 -5.55 13.50
N GLY A 148 15.39 -5.33 13.94
CA GLY A 148 15.86 -4.01 14.37
C GLY A 148 15.16 -3.44 15.61
N CYS A 149 14.27 -4.18 16.28
CA CYS A 149 13.60 -3.78 17.53
C CYS A 149 14.53 -4.03 18.72
N ARG A 150 15.55 -3.19 18.87
CA ARG A 150 16.59 -3.34 19.90
C ARG A 150 16.71 -2.04 20.69
N SER A 151 17.01 -2.17 21.98
CA SER A 151 17.31 -1.04 22.87
C SER A 151 18.79 -0.63 22.84
N GLU A 152 19.60 -1.34 22.07
CA GLU A 152 21.05 -1.20 21.91
C GLU A 152 21.45 -1.29 20.43
#